data_AF-A0A428LR78-F1
#
_entry.id   AF-A0A428LR78-F1
#
_cell.length_a   1.000
_cell.length_b   1.000
_cell.length_c   1.000
_cell.angle_alpha   90.00
_cell.angle_beta   90.00
_cell.angle_gamma   90.00
#
_symmetry.space_group_name_H-M   'P 1'
#
loop_
_entity.id
_entity.type
_entity.pdbx_description
1 polymer ?
#
loop_
_entity_poly.entity_id
_entity_poly.type
_entity_poly.pdbx_seq_one_letter_code
_entity_poly.pdbx_strand_id
1 'polypeptide(L)'
;MSNNHTFYEFSELEPGVKTIDQLLAAIASEAVTAYVFGGELVRFVKGLLKMKPVIQLKNCRFAFDDGTRFVEIDGKGNVKEFAPGQVPAWFQSPGDFARGQWLVNHNFADLMTPAFISAFIERFPDVKKRREHANLLFDLQLNKLAHAAAQPAAKRIGNILGKTTKPRVTDLQSFELFSQFYARMKAAVNSDQFPTLQILTGHPSLNEAPTSLKGAVRTWFKGITGQLPPNNKRVGAGNAELFCAPIREQLQQVEEIGLEVFYQGLSRAIADAGEDALIADFTYSIH
;
A
#
# COMPACT_ATOMS: atom_id res chain seq x y z
N MET A 1 -11.10 -11.70 40.91
CA MET A 1 -10.57 -11.92 39.54
C MET A 1 -9.13 -11.42 39.55
N SER A 2 -8.18 -12.14 38.97
CA SER A 2 -6.79 -11.64 38.90
C SER A 2 -6.76 -10.58 37.80
N ASN A 3 -6.55 -9.32 38.20
CA ASN A 3 -6.42 -8.18 37.28
C ASN A 3 -5.08 -8.33 36.57
N ASN A 4 -5.10 -8.90 35.37
CA ASN A 4 -3.90 -9.14 34.59
C ASN A 4 -3.64 -7.93 33.68
N HIS A 5 -2.42 -7.40 33.75
CA HIS A 5 -1.98 -6.28 32.92
C HIS A 5 -0.99 -6.76 31.87
N THR A 6 -1.29 -6.57 30.59
CA THR A 6 -0.47 -7.08 29.49
C THR A 6 0.28 -5.96 28.80
N PHE A 7 1.58 -6.14 28.59
CA PHE A 7 2.46 -5.15 27.99
C PHE A 7 3.20 -5.77 26.80
N TYR A 8 3.11 -5.10 25.65
CA TYR A 8 3.71 -5.55 24.39
C TYR A 8 4.82 -4.61 23.94
N GLU A 9 6.02 -5.14 23.70
CA GLU A 9 7.10 -4.46 22.99
C GLU A 9 6.88 -4.69 21.49
N PHE A 10 6.09 -3.81 20.86
CA PHE A 10 5.88 -3.79 19.43
C PHE A 10 6.60 -2.60 18.81
N SER A 11 7.61 -2.88 17.99
CA SER A 11 8.44 -1.86 17.33
C SER A 11 7.65 -1.05 16.29
N GLU A 12 6.63 -1.66 15.70
CA GLU A 12 5.81 -1.06 14.65
C GLU A 12 4.64 -0.21 15.17
N LEU A 13 4.32 -0.27 16.47
CA LEU A 13 3.19 0.45 17.07
C LEU A 13 3.66 1.53 18.05
N GLU A 14 2.95 2.66 18.06
CA GLU A 14 3.25 3.71 19.02
C GLU A 14 2.96 3.23 20.47
N PRO A 15 3.91 3.42 21.42
CA PRO A 15 3.69 3.05 22.82
C PRO A 15 2.61 3.91 23.47
N GLY A 16 1.64 3.26 24.13
CA GLY A 16 0.69 3.91 25.01
C GLY A 16 1.25 4.17 26.41
N VAL A 17 2.31 3.46 26.79
CA VAL A 17 3.02 3.61 28.08
C VAL A 17 4.49 3.88 27.79
N LYS A 18 4.94 5.10 28.12
CA LYS A 18 6.30 5.60 27.82
C LYS A 18 7.12 5.87 29.08
N THR A 19 6.48 6.08 30.23
CA THR A 19 7.15 6.42 31.50
C THR A 19 6.86 5.40 32.60
N ILE A 20 7.70 5.40 33.64
CA ILE A 20 7.51 4.55 34.82
C ILE A 20 6.20 4.90 35.53
N ASP A 21 5.87 6.18 35.64
CA ASP A 21 4.62 6.60 36.29
C ASP A 21 3.38 6.10 35.54
N GLN A 22 3.41 6.09 34.20
CA GLN A 22 2.33 5.52 33.40
C GLN A 22 2.22 4.00 33.56
N LEU A 23 3.35 3.30 33.72
CA LEU A 23 3.36 1.87 34.01
C LEU A 23 2.73 1.60 35.38
N LEU A 24 3.13 2.35 36.41
CA LEU A 24 2.57 2.20 37.76
C LEU A 24 1.08 2.51 37.79
N ALA A 25 0.64 3.56 37.10
CA ALA A 25 -0.78 3.90 36.96
C ALA A 25 -1.56 2.79 36.23
N ALA A 26 -0.99 2.19 35.18
CA ALA A 26 -1.62 1.09 34.45
C ALA A 26 -1.80 -0.16 35.33
N ILE A 27 -0.80 -0.48 36.17
CA ILE A 27 -0.83 -1.64 37.08
C ILE A 27 -1.71 -1.38 38.31
N ALA A 28 -1.89 -0.11 38.71
CA ALA A 28 -2.79 0.27 39.79
C ALA A 28 -4.28 0.19 39.39
N SER A 29 -4.58 0.04 38.09
CA SER A 29 -5.94 -0.09 37.59
C SER A 29 -6.59 -1.40 38.05
N GLU A 30 -7.88 -1.34 38.39
CA GLU A 30 -8.65 -2.55 38.70
C GLU A 30 -9.15 -3.28 37.44
N ALA A 31 -8.96 -2.70 36.25
CA ALA A 31 -9.35 -3.31 34.99
C ALA A 31 -8.25 -4.23 34.43
N VAL A 32 -8.66 -5.21 33.61
CA VAL A 32 -7.73 -5.93 32.74
C VAL A 32 -7.30 -4.96 31.64
N THR A 33 -6.02 -4.62 31.60
CA THR A 33 -5.48 -3.65 30.64
C THR A 33 -4.45 -4.28 29.72
N ALA A 34 -4.33 -3.75 28.51
CA ALA A 34 -3.27 -4.14 27.60
C ALA A 34 -2.70 -2.93 26.85
N TYR A 35 -1.38 -2.76 26.86
CA TYR A 35 -0.69 -1.58 26.33
C TYR A 35 0.56 -1.95 25.53
N VAL A 36 0.91 -1.11 24.55
CA VAL A 36 2.26 -1.10 23.97
C VAL A 36 3.16 -0.24 24.85
N PHE A 37 4.33 -0.77 25.19
CA PHE A 37 5.35 -0.05 25.94
C PHE A 37 6.66 -0.05 25.15
N GLY A 38 7.48 0.99 25.34
CA GLY A 38 8.68 1.18 24.51
C GLY A 38 9.77 1.98 25.19
N GLY A 39 10.92 2.08 24.51
CA GLY A 39 12.05 2.91 24.93
C GLY A 39 12.73 2.44 26.22
N GLU A 40 13.00 3.37 27.12
CA GLU A 40 13.74 3.11 28.37
C GLU A 40 12.97 2.19 29.33
N LEU A 41 11.64 2.21 29.27
CA LEU A 41 10.79 1.39 30.13
C LEU A 41 11.00 -0.10 29.87
N VAL A 42 11.21 -0.49 28.62
CA VAL A 42 11.54 -1.88 28.27
C VAL A 42 12.85 -2.31 28.94
N ARG A 43 13.88 -1.46 28.90
CA ARG A 43 15.18 -1.74 29.53
C ARG A 43 15.03 -1.85 31.05
N PHE A 44 14.23 -0.97 31.65
CA PHE A 44 13.92 -1.00 33.08
C PHE A 44 13.24 -2.30 33.49
N VAL A 45 12.18 -2.72 32.78
CA VAL A 45 11.48 -3.99 33.07
C VAL A 45 12.40 -5.19 32.83
N LYS A 46 13.15 -5.22 31.73
CA LYS A 46 14.17 -6.28 31.47
C LYS A 46 15.22 -6.32 32.60
N GLY A 47 15.57 -5.19 33.20
CA GLY A 47 16.44 -5.09 34.36
C GLY A 47 15.80 -5.64 35.64
N LEU A 48 14.56 -5.23 35.94
CA LEU A 48 13.81 -5.72 37.11
C LEU A 48 13.61 -7.24 37.06
N LEU A 49 13.34 -7.82 35.89
CA LEU A 49 13.16 -9.26 35.71
C LEU A 49 14.41 -10.09 36.09
N LYS A 50 15.60 -9.48 36.10
CA LYS A 50 16.83 -10.13 36.60
C LYS A 50 16.86 -10.23 38.12
N MET A 51 16.13 -9.36 38.82
CA MET A 51 16.03 -9.32 40.28
C MET A 51 14.77 -10.05 40.74
N LYS A 52 14.77 -11.39 40.59
CA LYS A 52 13.63 -12.24 41.01
C LYS A 52 13.60 -12.37 42.54
N PRO A 53 12.41 -12.32 43.20
CA PRO A 53 11.06 -12.11 42.66
C PRO A 53 10.71 -10.63 42.45
N VAL A 54 9.83 -10.35 41.48
CA VAL A 54 9.46 -8.97 41.07
C VAL A 54 8.05 -8.64 41.55
N ILE A 55 7.93 -8.26 42.82
CA ILE A 55 6.65 -8.00 43.49
C ILE A 55 5.96 -6.75 42.90
N GLN A 56 6.74 -5.79 42.42
CA GLN A 56 6.25 -4.53 41.86
C GLN A 56 5.44 -4.72 40.57
N LEU A 57 5.63 -5.85 39.86
CA LEU A 57 4.96 -6.18 38.61
C LEU A 57 4.03 -7.39 38.77
N LYS A 58 3.43 -7.57 39.96
CA LYS A 58 2.47 -8.66 40.21
C LYS A 58 1.32 -8.64 39.19
N ASN A 59 0.86 -9.82 38.78
CA ASN A 59 -0.19 -10.01 37.76
C ASN A 59 0.11 -9.33 36.41
N CYS A 60 1.38 -9.11 36.07
CA CYS A 60 1.76 -8.53 34.79
C CYS A 60 2.23 -9.59 33.79
N ARG A 61 1.92 -9.36 32.52
CA ARG A 61 2.35 -10.17 31.38
C ARG A 61 3.12 -9.29 30.42
N PHE A 62 4.25 -9.78 29.94
CA PHE A 62 5.13 -9.06 29.04
C PHE A 62 5.44 -9.91 27.81
N ALA A 63 5.22 -9.34 26.64
CA ALA A 63 5.77 -9.83 25.39
C ALA A 63 6.88 -8.88 24.95
N PHE A 64 8.08 -9.42 24.80
CA PHE A 64 9.29 -8.69 24.38
C PHE A 64 9.67 -9.05 22.95
N ASP A 65 10.52 -8.20 22.38
CA ASP A 65 11.22 -8.48 21.12
C ASP A 65 10.23 -8.88 20.00
N ASP A 66 9.18 -8.06 19.82
CA ASP A 66 8.09 -8.24 18.85
C ASP A 66 7.31 -9.56 18.99
N GLY A 67 7.21 -10.09 20.22
CA GLY A 67 6.48 -11.33 20.51
C GLY A 67 7.30 -12.59 20.28
N THR A 68 8.62 -12.51 20.42
CA THR A 68 9.49 -13.70 20.41
C THR A 68 9.82 -14.22 21.80
N ARG A 69 9.64 -13.40 22.84
CA ARG A 69 9.94 -13.75 24.23
C ARG A 69 8.80 -13.34 25.15
N PHE A 70 8.34 -14.27 26.00
CA PHE A 70 7.17 -14.04 26.85
C PHE A 70 7.48 -14.29 28.32
N VAL A 71 6.93 -13.42 29.17
CA VAL A 71 7.10 -13.46 30.61
C VAL A 71 5.76 -13.22 31.29
N GLU A 72 5.42 -14.03 32.27
CA GLU A 72 4.23 -13.86 33.11
C GLU A 72 4.66 -13.80 34.57
N ILE A 73 4.12 -12.83 35.30
CA ILE A 73 4.40 -12.61 36.71
C ILE A 73 3.13 -12.89 37.49
N ASP A 74 3.18 -13.86 38.40
CA ASP A 74 2.02 -14.24 39.20
C ASP A 74 1.67 -13.18 40.26
N GLY A 75 0.57 -13.39 40.99
CA GLY A 75 0.14 -12.48 42.06
C GLY A 75 1.08 -12.41 43.27
N LYS A 76 2.10 -13.28 43.33
CA LYS A 76 3.14 -13.32 44.37
C LYS A 76 4.47 -12.72 43.89
N GLY A 77 4.57 -12.29 42.63
CA GLY A 77 5.80 -11.74 42.05
C GLY A 77 6.75 -12.80 41.47
N ASN A 78 6.33 -14.06 41.36
CA ASN A 78 7.14 -15.10 40.73
C ASN A 78 7.11 -14.96 39.22
N VAL A 79 8.28 -15.03 38.61
CA VAL A 79 8.47 -14.83 37.17
C VAL A 79 8.47 -16.19 36.47
N LYS A 80 7.51 -16.39 35.57
CA LYS A 80 7.45 -17.51 34.63
C LYS A 80 7.87 -17.04 33.24
N GLU A 81 8.98 -17.56 32.75
CA GLU A 81 9.44 -17.33 31.37
C GLU A 81 9.01 -18.50 30.50
N PHE A 82 8.49 -18.21 29.31
CA PHE A 82 8.11 -19.24 28.35
C PHE A 82 9.31 -19.65 27.50
N ALA A 83 9.35 -20.93 27.10
CA ALA A 83 10.41 -21.43 26.23
C ALA A 83 10.35 -20.76 24.84
N PRO A 84 11.50 -20.61 24.15
CA PRO A 84 11.52 -20.11 22.78
C PRO A 84 10.59 -20.91 21.86
N GLY A 85 9.72 -20.21 21.12
CA GLY A 85 8.71 -20.84 20.24
C GLY A 85 7.40 -21.23 20.93
N GLN A 86 7.31 -21.16 22.26
CA GLN A 86 6.05 -21.38 22.97
C GLN A 86 5.28 -20.06 23.10
N VAL A 87 4.27 -19.88 22.25
CA VAL A 87 3.38 -18.69 22.28
C VAL A 87 2.29 -18.89 23.34
N PRO A 88 2.18 -18.01 24.35
CA PRO A 88 1.11 -18.08 25.35
C PRO A 88 -0.26 -17.78 24.75
N ALA A 89 -1.31 -18.40 25.29
CA ALA A 89 -2.69 -18.20 24.82
C ALA A 89 -3.22 -16.76 24.99
N TRP A 90 -2.60 -15.95 25.85
CA TRP A 90 -2.96 -14.55 26.06
C TRP A 90 -2.29 -13.60 25.06
N PHE A 91 -1.28 -14.06 24.31
CA PHE A 91 -0.55 -13.21 23.37
C PHE A 91 -1.41 -12.89 22.14
N GLN A 92 -1.42 -11.62 21.75
CA GLN A 92 -2.05 -11.14 20.52
C GLN A 92 -0.98 -10.69 19.53
N SER A 93 -1.19 -10.97 18.24
CA SER A 93 -0.30 -10.48 17.20
C SER A 93 -0.35 -8.94 17.15
N PRO A 94 0.71 -8.26 16.65
CA PRO A 94 0.70 -6.81 16.49
C PRO A 94 -0.53 -6.29 15.72
N GLY A 95 -0.94 -7.01 14.66
CA GLY A 95 -2.12 -6.66 13.87
C GLY A 95 -3.44 -6.82 14.63
N ASP A 96 -3.60 -7.91 15.38
CA ASP A 96 -4.83 -8.14 16.17
C ASP A 96 -4.95 -7.12 17.31
N PHE A 97 -3.82 -6.79 17.94
CA PHE A 97 -3.76 -5.75 18.96
C PHE A 97 -4.05 -4.36 18.37
N ALA A 98 -3.47 -4.05 17.21
CA ALA A 98 -3.68 -2.78 16.50
C ALA A 98 -5.16 -2.53 16.18
N ARG A 99 -5.89 -3.56 15.73
CA ARG A 99 -7.30 -3.48 15.35
C ARG A 99 -8.29 -3.46 16.51
N GLY A 100 -7.83 -3.71 17.74
CA GLY A 100 -8.66 -3.76 18.93
C GLY A 100 -8.21 -2.75 19.98
N GLN A 101 -7.50 -3.24 20.98
CA GLN A 101 -7.17 -2.46 22.19
C GLN A 101 -6.29 -1.23 21.88
N TRP A 102 -5.47 -1.26 20.82
CA TRP A 102 -4.68 -0.09 20.45
C TRP A 102 -5.56 1.11 20.06
N LEU A 103 -6.65 0.88 19.32
CA LEU A 103 -7.60 1.93 18.94
C LEU A 103 -8.32 2.50 20.18
N VAL A 104 -8.69 1.64 21.13
CA VAL A 104 -9.30 2.06 22.40
C VAL A 104 -8.33 2.93 23.20
N ASN A 105 -7.07 2.49 23.34
CA ASN A 105 -6.05 3.21 24.09
C ASN A 105 -5.73 4.60 23.52
N HIS A 106 -5.97 4.81 22.22
CA HIS A 106 -5.72 6.06 21.51
C HIS A 106 -7.00 6.85 21.18
N ASN A 107 -8.15 6.47 21.75
CA ASN A 107 -9.46 7.10 21.54
C ASN A 107 -9.91 7.14 20.06
N PHE A 108 -9.48 6.16 19.27
CA PHE A 108 -9.90 6.01 17.88
C PHE A 108 -11.12 5.09 17.71
N ALA A 109 -11.41 4.23 18.70
CA ALA A 109 -12.40 3.15 18.57
C ALA A 109 -13.83 3.65 18.29
N ASP A 110 -14.23 4.78 18.87
CA ASP A 110 -15.60 5.30 18.79
C ASP A 110 -15.80 6.37 17.70
N LEU A 111 -14.73 6.70 16.96
CA LEU A 111 -14.79 7.76 15.94
C LEU A 111 -15.47 7.25 14.66
N MET A 112 -16.37 8.09 14.11
CA MET A 112 -16.91 7.87 12.77
C MET A 112 -15.82 8.00 11.71
N THR A 113 -15.94 7.26 10.60
CA THR A 113 -14.88 7.14 9.57
C THR A 113 -14.24 8.47 9.14
N PRO A 114 -14.99 9.56 8.86
CA PRO A 114 -14.37 10.84 8.49
C PRO A 114 -13.54 11.45 9.61
N ALA A 115 -14.03 11.42 10.85
CA ALA A 115 -13.32 11.94 12.02
C ALA A 115 -12.09 11.09 12.37
N PHE A 116 -12.20 9.76 12.22
CA PHE A 116 -11.08 8.84 12.35
C PHE A 116 -9.96 9.18 11.35
N ILE A 117 -10.29 9.36 10.07
CA ILE A 117 -9.30 9.69 9.03
C ILE A 117 -8.59 11.00 9.35
N SER A 118 -9.33 12.06 9.72
CA SER A 118 -8.74 13.35 10.08
C SER A 118 -7.82 13.24 11.29
N ALA A 119 -8.28 12.64 12.39
CA ALA A 119 -7.49 12.48 13.61
C ALA A 119 -6.25 11.58 13.38
N PHE A 120 -6.37 10.55 12.55
CA PHE A 120 -5.26 9.67 12.19
C PHE A 120 -4.20 10.37 11.32
N ILE A 121 -4.63 11.19 10.36
CA ILE A 121 -3.74 12.01 9.52
C ILE A 121 -2.98 13.04 10.35
N GLU A 122 -3.66 13.69 11.30
CA GLU A 122 -3.06 14.66 12.23
C GLU A 122 -2.05 14.00 13.18
N ARG A 123 -2.40 12.84 13.74
CA ARG A 123 -1.52 12.05 14.63
C ARG A 123 -0.25 11.59 13.93
N PHE A 124 -0.34 11.19 12.66
CA PHE A 124 0.77 10.69 11.86
C PHE A 124 1.02 11.59 10.63
N PRO A 125 1.71 12.74 10.80
CA PRO A 125 1.98 13.67 9.71
C PRO A 125 2.95 13.09 8.67
N ASP A 126 3.83 12.17 9.08
CA ASP A 126 4.74 11.45 8.20
C ASP A 126 3.99 10.37 7.40
N VAL A 127 3.99 10.52 6.08
CA VAL A 127 3.34 9.62 5.13
C VAL A 127 3.86 8.19 5.24
N LYS A 128 5.16 8.00 5.52
CA LYS A 128 5.77 6.66 5.62
C LYS A 128 5.24 5.92 6.85
N LYS A 129 5.28 6.57 8.02
CA LYS A 129 4.76 6.01 9.28
C LYS A 129 3.25 5.77 9.21
N ARG A 130 2.52 6.70 8.58
CA ARG A 130 1.08 6.55 8.33
C ARG A 130 0.76 5.31 7.51
N ARG A 131 1.58 5.03 6.47
CA ARG A 131 1.43 3.83 5.64
C ARG A 131 1.72 2.54 6.41
N GLU A 132 2.74 2.54 7.28
CA GLU A 132 3.06 1.40 8.14
C GLU A 132 1.91 1.11 9.13
N HIS A 133 1.38 2.14 9.79
CA HIS A 133 0.25 1.98 10.71
C HIS A 133 -1.06 1.58 9.99
N ALA A 134 -1.33 2.15 8.81
CA ALA A 134 -2.48 1.74 8.00
C ALA A 134 -2.38 0.28 7.52
N ASN A 135 -1.16 -0.20 7.22
CA ASN A 135 -0.95 -1.60 6.87
C ASN A 135 -1.32 -2.53 8.02
N LEU A 136 -0.97 -2.17 9.26
CA LEU A 136 -1.32 -2.95 10.45
C LEU A 136 -2.82 -2.94 10.76
N LEU A 137 -3.44 -1.75 10.65
CA LEU A 137 -4.86 -1.57 10.95
C LEU A 137 -5.76 -2.28 9.94
N PHE A 138 -5.45 -2.23 8.64
CA PHE A 138 -6.33 -2.75 7.59
C PHE A 138 -5.83 -4.05 6.96
N ASP A 139 -4.75 -4.65 7.50
CA ASP A 139 -4.06 -5.81 6.90
C ASP A 139 -3.88 -5.66 5.38
N LEU A 140 -3.35 -4.51 4.95
CA LEU A 140 -3.20 -4.19 3.52
C LEU A 140 -2.14 -5.05 2.82
N GLN A 141 -1.43 -5.91 3.58
CA GLN A 141 -0.37 -6.79 3.11
C GLN A 141 0.67 -6.07 2.23
N LEU A 142 0.98 -4.80 2.56
CA LEU A 142 1.90 -3.97 1.78
C LEU A 142 3.30 -4.60 1.67
N ASN A 143 3.71 -5.37 2.69
CA ASN A 143 4.97 -6.11 2.71
C ASN A 143 4.93 -7.36 1.80
N LYS A 144 3.78 -8.05 1.67
CA LYS A 144 3.62 -9.14 0.68
C LYS A 144 3.58 -8.60 -0.74
N LEU A 145 3.04 -7.39 -0.96
CA LEU A 145 3.15 -6.71 -2.25
C LEU A 145 4.60 -6.32 -2.58
N ALA A 146 5.45 -6.06 -1.58
CA ALA A 146 6.88 -5.87 -1.76
C ALA A 146 7.63 -7.19 -2.02
N HIS A 147 7.23 -8.31 -1.39
CA HIS A 147 7.82 -9.64 -1.63
C HIS A 147 7.31 -10.33 -2.91
N ALA A 148 6.13 -9.96 -3.42
CA ALA A 148 5.70 -10.29 -4.78
C ALA A 148 6.54 -9.57 -5.86
N ALA A 149 7.46 -8.69 -5.46
CA ALA A 149 8.47 -8.07 -6.31
C ALA A 149 9.88 -8.63 -6.03
N ALA A 150 10.05 -9.95 -5.92
CA ALA A 150 11.38 -10.57 -6.03
C ALA A 150 11.32 -12.08 -6.33
N GLN A 151 11.00 -12.45 -7.58
CA GLN A 151 11.85 -13.46 -8.20
C GLN A 151 13.10 -12.72 -8.69
N PRO A 152 14.33 -13.24 -8.45
CA PRO A 152 15.53 -12.62 -8.96
C PRO A 152 15.55 -12.84 -10.48
N ALA A 153 14.89 -11.94 -11.21
CA ALA A 153 15.16 -11.77 -12.63
C ALA A 153 16.65 -11.46 -12.75
N ALA A 154 17.35 -12.27 -13.55
CA ALA A 154 18.76 -12.10 -13.89
C ALA A 154 19.08 -10.61 -14.02
N LYS A 155 20.07 -10.14 -13.26
CA LYS A 155 20.51 -8.74 -13.19
C LYS A 155 20.57 -8.15 -14.60
N ARG A 156 19.51 -7.46 -15.03
CA ARG A 156 19.61 -6.52 -16.14
C ARG A 156 20.39 -5.35 -15.60
N ILE A 157 21.59 -5.18 -16.12
CA ILE A 157 22.51 -4.08 -15.85
C ILE A 157 21.69 -2.79 -15.98
N GLY A 158 21.34 -2.21 -14.82
CA GLY A 158 20.57 -0.98 -14.73
C GLY A 158 21.46 0.19 -15.10
N ASN A 159 21.10 0.85 -16.19
CA ASN A 159 21.45 2.21 -16.60
C ASN A 159 22.60 2.91 -15.86
N ILE A 160 23.82 2.65 -16.33
CA ILE A 160 25.08 3.28 -15.86
C ILE A 160 25.15 4.78 -16.25
N LEU A 161 24.20 5.28 -17.06
CA LEU A 161 24.26 6.60 -17.71
C LEU A 161 23.26 7.64 -17.17
N GLY A 162 22.51 7.38 -16.10
CA GLY A 162 21.60 8.37 -15.51
C GLY A 162 20.41 8.81 -16.38
N LYS A 163 20.17 8.19 -17.55
CA LYS A 163 19.00 8.47 -18.40
C LYS A 163 17.71 7.93 -17.77
N THR A 164 16.75 8.78 -17.44
CA THR A 164 15.42 8.38 -16.94
C THR A 164 14.83 7.18 -17.72
N THR A 165 14.42 6.13 -17.00
CA THR A 165 13.76 4.93 -17.57
C THR A 165 12.24 5.08 -17.67
N LYS A 166 11.71 6.26 -17.35
CA LYS A 166 10.27 6.54 -17.43
C LYS A 166 9.86 6.65 -18.90
N PRO A 167 8.72 6.04 -19.30
CA PRO A 167 8.27 6.09 -20.69
C PRO A 167 7.93 7.52 -21.08
N ARG A 168 8.49 7.96 -22.21
CA ARG A 168 8.32 9.29 -22.80
C ARG A 168 7.14 9.32 -23.76
N VAL A 169 6.56 10.50 -23.94
CA VAL A 169 5.56 10.73 -24.99
C VAL A 169 6.21 10.42 -26.33
N THR A 170 5.54 9.64 -27.17
CA THR A 170 6.06 9.26 -28.49
C THR A 170 4.89 9.15 -29.46
N ASP A 171 5.10 9.63 -30.68
CA ASP A 171 4.20 9.39 -31.80
C ASP A 171 4.98 8.72 -32.92
N LEU A 172 4.32 7.80 -33.64
CA LEU A 172 4.90 7.17 -34.83
C LEU A 172 4.65 7.97 -36.11
N GLN A 173 3.93 9.11 -36.01
CA GLN A 173 3.57 9.98 -37.13
C GLN A 173 2.90 9.19 -38.27
N SER A 174 2.14 8.16 -37.91
CA SER A 174 1.46 7.26 -38.84
C SER A 174 0.00 7.16 -38.43
N PHE A 175 -0.84 7.85 -39.21
CA PHE A 175 -2.29 7.76 -39.07
C PHE A 175 -2.78 6.32 -39.29
N GLU A 176 -2.14 5.56 -40.18
CA GLU A 176 -2.50 4.16 -40.41
C GLU A 176 -2.32 3.32 -39.15
N LEU A 177 -1.19 3.42 -38.46
CA LEU A 177 -0.95 2.70 -37.21
C LEU A 177 -1.88 3.16 -36.08
N PHE A 178 -2.17 4.46 -36.03
CA PHE A 178 -3.16 5.01 -35.09
C PHE A 178 -4.58 4.48 -35.39
N SER A 179 -4.98 4.39 -36.65
CA SER A 179 -6.29 3.88 -37.06
C SER A 179 -6.45 2.40 -36.73
N GLN A 180 -5.42 1.59 -36.93
CA GLN A 180 -5.39 0.18 -36.54
C GLN A 180 -5.48 0.02 -35.02
N PHE A 181 -4.77 0.86 -34.26
CA PHE A 181 -4.88 0.93 -32.81
C PHE A 181 -6.31 1.30 -32.37
N TYR A 182 -6.90 2.33 -32.97
CA TYR A 182 -8.24 2.81 -32.65
C TYR A 182 -9.31 1.74 -32.93
N ALA A 183 -9.21 1.06 -34.07
CA ALA A 183 -10.12 -0.03 -34.43
C ALA A 183 -10.06 -1.18 -33.40
N ARG A 184 -8.86 -1.57 -32.95
CA ARG A 184 -8.68 -2.61 -31.92
C ARG A 184 -9.20 -2.17 -30.57
N MET A 185 -8.98 -0.90 -30.21
CA MET A 185 -9.51 -0.32 -28.98
C MET A 185 -11.04 -0.33 -28.98
N LYS A 186 -11.67 0.15 -30.06
CA LYS A 186 -13.12 0.14 -30.25
C LYS A 186 -13.69 -1.26 -30.17
N ALA A 187 -13.06 -2.23 -30.84
CA ALA A 187 -13.49 -3.63 -30.80
C ALA A 187 -13.46 -4.20 -29.37
N ALA A 188 -12.36 -3.98 -28.63
CA ALA A 188 -12.22 -4.47 -27.26
C ALA A 188 -13.22 -3.82 -26.29
N VAL A 189 -13.42 -2.51 -26.42
CA VAL A 189 -14.33 -1.75 -25.54
C VAL A 189 -15.80 -2.11 -25.80
N ASN A 190 -16.15 -2.41 -27.05
CA ASN A 190 -17.51 -2.85 -27.42
C ASN A 190 -17.78 -4.31 -27.05
N SER A 191 -16.74 -5.13 -26.89
CA SER A 191 -16.85 -6.54 -26.46
C SER A 191 -16.68 -6.73 -24.94
N ASP A 192 -16.68 -5.64 -24.16
CA ASP A 192 -16.43 -5.65 -22.73
C ASP A 192 -15.12 -6.35 -22.35
N GLN A 193 -14.11 -6.19 -23.20
CA GLN A 193 -12.78 -6.71 -22.99
C GLN A 193 -11.83 -5.57 -22.61
N PHE A 194 -10.99 -5.79 -21.60
CA PHE A 194 -9.96 -4.81 -21.24
C PHE A 194 -9.06 -4.52 -22.45
N PRO A 195 -8.92 -3.27 -22.90
CA PRO A 195 -8.03 -2.87 -23.99
C PRO A 195 -6.57 -2.89 -23.52
N THR A 196 -6.03 -4.08 -23.23
CA THR A 196 -4.65 -4.25 -22.76
C THR A 196 -3.65 -3.87 -23.85
N LEU A 197 -2.43 -3.54 -23.43
CA LEU A 197 -1.36 -3.17 -24.37
C LEU A 197 -1.12 -4.25 -25.44
N GLN A 198 -1.29 -5.54 -25.10
CA GLN A 198 -1.17 -6.66 -26.05
C GLN A 198 -2.23 -6.57 -27.15
N ILE A 199 -3.51 -6.42 -26.77
CA ILE A 199 -4.64 -6.29 -27.70
C ILE A 199 -4.45 -5.07 -28.61
N LEU A 200 -4.08 -3.94 -28.00
CA LEU A 200 -3.92 -2.67 -28.71
C LEU A 200 -2.76 -2.72 -29.73
N THR A 201 -1.65 -3.38 -29.39
CA THR A 201 -0.53 -3.57 -30.32
C THR A 201 -0.81 -4.62 -31.41
N GLY A 202 -1.80 -5.50 -31.23
CA GLY A 202 -2.16 -6.55 -32.19
C GLY A 202 -1.13 -7.68 -32.33
N HIS A 203 -0.16 -7.76 -31.41
CA HIS A 203 0.84 -8.83 -31.40
C HIS A 203 0.43 -9.95 -30.44
N PRO A 204 0.69 -11.23 -30.78
CA PRO A 204 0.34 -12.37 -29.94
C PRO A 204 1.13 -12.36 -28.63
N SER A 205 2.35 -11.81 -28.61
CA SER A 205 3.14 -11.61 -27.40
C SER A 205 3.61 -10.16 -27.30
N LEU A 206 3.54 -9.59 -26.09
CA LEU A 206 4.06 -8.25 -25.83
C LEU A 206 5.56 -8.16 -26.12
N ASN A 207 6.32 -9.25 -26.05
CA ASN A 207 7.77 -9.23 -26.29
C ASN A 207 8.12 -9.02 -27.77
N GLU A 208 7.22 -9.37 -28.68
CA GLU A 208 7.41 -9.25 -30.14
C GLU A 208 7.06 -7.86 -30.67
N ALA A 209 6.27 -7.09 -29.92
CA ALA A 209 5.91 -5.74 -30.31
C ALA A 209 7.11 -4.77 -30.19
N PRO A 210 7.37 -3.91 -31.20
CA PRO A 210 8.42 -2.89 -31.13
C PRO A 210 8.26 -1.96 -29.93
N THR A 211 9.38 -1.52 -29.33
CA THR A 211 9.37 -0.62 -28.17
C THR A 211 8.75 0.74 -28.51
N SER A 212 9.01 1.26 -29.71
CA SER A 212 8.43 2.50 -30.23
C SER A 212 6.90 2.40 -30.35
N LEU A 213 6.39 1.27 -30.85
CA LEU A 213 4.95 1.00 -30.95
C LEU A 213 4.28 0.93 -29.57
N LYS A 214 4.92 0.27 -28.60
CA LYS A 214 4.41 0.24 -27.20
C LYS A 214 4.35 1.63 -26.58
N GLY A 215 5.33 2.49 -26.88
CA GLY A 215 5.36 3.88 -26.43
C GLY A 215 4.20 4.67 -27.03
N ALA A 216 4.06 4.62 -28.36
CA ALA A 216 3.02 5.33 -29.09
C ALA A 216 1.61 4.89 -28.68
N VAL A 217 1.36 3.59 -28.56
CA VAL A 217 0.05 3.06 -28.11
C VAL A 217 -0.31 3.55 -26.70
N ARG A 218 0.66 3.66 -25.79
CA ARG A 218 0.41 4.22 -24.44
C ARG A 218 0.07 5.70 -24.51
N THR A 219 0.77 6.45 -25.35
CA THR A 219 0.52 7.88 -25.56
C THR A 219 -0.86 8.10 -26.19
N TRP A 220 -1.21 7.36 -27.25
CA TRP A 220 -2.50 7.46 -27.92
C TRP A 220 -3.66 7.07 -27.01
N PHE A 221 -3.53 5.95 -26.28
CA PHE A 221 -4.53 5.53 -25.30
C PHE A 221 -4.72 6.57 -24.20
N LYS A 222 -3.63 7.19 -23.73
CA LYS A 222 -3.71 8.28 -22.76
C LYS A 222 -4.31 9.56 -23.34
N GLY A 223 -4.05 9.86 -24.61
CA GLY A 223 -4.65 10.99 -25.31
C GLY A 223 -6.17 10.87 -25.42
N ILE A 224 -6.69 9.65 -25.62
CA ILE A 224 -8.13 9.40 -25.72
C ILE A 224 -8.78 9.31 -24.34
N THR A 225 -8.16 8.59 -23.40
CA THR A 225 -8.82 8.20 -22.14
C THR A 225 -8.39 9.00 -20.91
N GLY A 226 -7.30 9.77 -21.01
CA GLY A 226 -6.62 10.37 -19.87
C GLY A 226 -5.85 9.37 -18.99
N GLN A 227 -5.96 8.07 -19.26
CA GLN A 227 -5.38 6.99 -18.45
C GLN A 227 -4.38 6.15 -19.24
N LEU A 228 -3.60 5.31 -18.54
CA LEU A 228 -2.74 4.32 -19.20
C LEU A 228 -3.53 3.03 -19.49
N PRO A 229 -3.12 2.25 -20.51
CA PRO A 229 -3.73 0.94 -20.76
C PRO A 229 -3.77 0.05 -19.52
N PRO A 230 -4.84 -0.74 -19.31
CA PRO A 230 -4.99 -1.60 -18.14
C PRO A 230 -3.83 -2.60 -18.01
N ASN A 231 -3.34 -2.76 -16.78
CA ASN A 231 -2.29 -3.72 -16.43
C ASN A 231 -2.89 -5.02 -15.88
N ASN A 232 -2.06 -6.04 -15.67
CA ASN A 232 -2.51 -7.35 -15.16
C ASN A 232 -3.24 -7.25 -13.81
N LYS A 233 -2.95 -6.25 -12.97
CA LYS A 233 -3.67 -6.01 -11.71
C LYS A 233 -5.09 -5.52 -11.96
N ARG A 234 -5.28 -4.61 -12.92
CA ARG A 234 -6.60 -4.10 -13.31
C ARG A 234 -7.44 -5.19 -13.97
N VAL A 235 -6.81 -6.00 -14.82
CA VAL A 235 -7.46 -7.17 -15.43
C VAL A 235 -7.88 -8.19 -14.35
N GLY A 236 -7.00 -8.48 -13.39
CA GLY A 236 -7.28 -9.42 -12.29
C GLY A 236 -8.34 -8.94 -11.30
N ALA A 237 -8.60 -7.63 -11.20
CA ALA A 237 -9.68 -7.08 -10.38
C ALA A 237 -11.08 -7.28 -10.99
N GLY A 238 -11.16 -7.73 -12.25
CA GLY A 238 -12.43 -7.95 -12.96
C GLY A 238 -13.19 -6.66 -13.29
N ASN A 239 -14.46 -6.78 -13.66
CA ASN A 239 -15.36 -5.68 -14.03
C ASN A 239 -14.94 -4.91 -15.28
N ALA A 240 -14.69 -5.64 -16.37
CA ALA A 240 -14.31 -5.04 -17.65
C ALA A 240 -15.39 -4.10 -18.21
N GLU A 241 -16.67 -4.42 -18.01
CA GLU A 241 -17.81 -3.58 -18.43
C GLU A 241 -17.77 -2.18 -17.80
N LEU A 242 -17.59 -2.09 -16.47
CA LEU A 242 -17.48 -0.81 -15.75
C LEU A 242 -16.26 -0.01 -16.18
N PHE A 243 -15.18 -0.67 -16.60
CA PHE A 243 -14.00 0.00 -17.14
C PHE A 243 -14.21 0.50 -18.57
N CYS A 244 -14.95 -0.25 -19.39
CA CYS A 244 -15.19 0.08 -20.79
C CYS A 244 -16.26 1.18 -20.95
N ALA A 245 -17.24 1.27 -20.04
CA ALA A 245 -18.32 2.26 -20.08
C ALA A 245 -17.86 3.71 -20.33
N PRO A 246 -16.95 4.31 -19.52
CA PRO A 246 -16.49 5.68 -19.77
C PRO A 246 -15.65 5.82 -21.05
N ILE A 247 -14.99 4.73 -21.48
CA ILE A 247 -14.18 4.73 -22.70
C ILE A 247 -15.08 4.75 -23.93
N ARG A 248 -16.25 4.12 -23.90
CA ARG A 248 -17.23 4.18 -25.01
C ARG A 248 -17.69 5.60 -25.29
N GLU A 249 -17.96 6.39 -24.25
CA GLU A 249 -18.33 7.81 -24.40
C GLU A 249 -17.20 8.62 -25.04
N GLN A 250 -15.95 8.38 -24.61
CA GLN A 250 -14.78 9.03 -25.21
C GLN A 250 -14.58 8.64 -26.68
N LEU A 251 -14.79 7.36 -27.03
CA LEU A 251 -14.72 6.91 -28.43
C LEU A 251 -15.83 7.55 -29.29
N GLN A 252 -17.03 7.76 -28.76
CA GLN A 252 -18.09 8.48 -29.45
C GLN A 252 -17.68 9.92 -29.74
N GLN A 253 -17.08 10.62 -28.78
CA GLN A 253 -16.56 11.98 -28.98
C GLN A 253 -15.48 12.03 -30.07
N VAL A 254 -14.57 11.05 -30.11
CA VAL A 254 -13.55 10.96 -31.18
C VAL A 254 -14.20 10.75 -32.56
N GLU A 255 -15.28 9.97 -32.63
CA GLU A 255 -16.02 9.73 -33.86
C GLU A 255 -16.79 10.96 -34.34
N GLU A 256 -17.36 11.75 -33.44
CA GLU A 256 -18.04 13.02 -33.76
C GLU A 256 -17.08 14.07 -34.35
N ILE A 257 -15.84 14.12 -33.84
CA ILE A 257 -14.79 15.03 -34.34
C ILE A 257 -14.20 14.55 -35.67
N GLY A 258 -14.17 13.23 -35.86
CA GLY A 258 -13.48 12.57 -36.97
C GLY A 258 -12.07 12.13 -36.58
N LEU A 259 -11.77 10.85 -36.83
CA LEU A 259 -10.55 10.20 -36.38
C LEU A 259 -9.25 10.86 -36.88
N GLU A 260 -9.26 11.35 -38.11
CA GLU A 260 -8.10 12.00 -38.72
C GLU A 260 -7.84 13.38 -38.12
N VAL A 261 -8.89 14.16 -37.89
CA VAL A 261 -8.83 15.48 -37.24
C VAL A 261 -8.35 15.33 -35.80
N PHE A 262 -8.89 14.33 -35.08
CA PHE A 262 -8.43 13.97 -33.75
C PHE A 262 -6.93 13.61 -33.74
N TYR A 263 -6.50 12.75 -34.66
CA TYR A 263 -5.10 12.32 -34.74
C TYR A 263 -4.15 13.48 -35.01
N GLN A 264 -4.52 14.39 -35.92
CA GLN A 264 -3.71 15.57 -36.22
C GLN A 264 -3.56 16.48 -34.99
N GLY A 265 -4.65 16.72 -34.26
CA GLY A 265 -4.63 17.49 -33.01
C GLY A 265 -3.78 16.83 -31.92
N LEU A 266 -3.91 15.52 -31.77
CA LEU A 266 -3.12 14.72 -30.82
C LEU A 266 -1.63 14.72 -31.20
N SER A 267 -1.30 14.50 -32.47
CA SER A 267 0.09 14.49 -32.96
C SER A 267 0.76 15.84 -32.75
N ARG A 268 0.03 16.94 -32.98
CA ARG A 268 0.50 18.30 -32.68
C ARG A 268 0.74 18.51 -31.19
N ALA A 269 -0.20 18.10 -30.33
CA ALA A 269 -0.02 18.19 -28.88
C ALA A 269 1.17 17.35 -28.38
N ILE A 270 1.44 16.20 -29.00
CA ILE A 270 2.62 15.38 -28.71
C ILE A 270 3.90 16.11 -29.12
N ALA A 271 3.93 16.75 -30.29
CA ALA A 271 5.06 17.55 -30.75
C ALA A 271 5.32 18.75 -29.83
N ASP A 272 4.27 19.44 -29.40
CA ASP A 272 4.34 20.61 -28.51
C ASP A 272 4.79 20.25 -27.08
N ALA A 273 4.53 19.01 -26.63
CA ALA A 273 4.99 18.54 -25.32
C ALA A 273 6.53 18.42 -25.22
N GLY A 274 7.22 18.28 -26.35
CA GLY A 274 8.68 18.18 -26.42
C GLY A 274 9.27 16.79 -26.14
N GLU A 275 10.50 16.56 -26.58
CA GLU A 275 11.17 15.23 -26.60
C GLU A 275 11.42 14.60 -25.21
N ASP A 276 11.37 15.40 -24.15
CA ASP A 276 11.58 14.96 -22.77
C ASP A 276 10.29 14.78 -21.97
N ALA A 277 9.12 15.04 -22.57
CA ALA A 277 7.84 14.87 -21.91
C ALA A 277 7.60 13.41 -21.49
N LEU A 278 7.15 13.22 -20.25
CA LEU A 278 6.79 11.90 -19.74
C LEU A 278 5.33 11.61 -20.05
N ILE A 279 5.03 10.34 -20.40
CA ILE A 279 3.63 9.93 -20.63
C ILE A 279 2.80 10.17 -19.37
N ALA A 280 3.37 10.04 -18.18
CA ALA A 280 2.68 10.26 -16.91
C ALA A 280 2.11 11.69 -16.75
N ASP A 281 2.76 12.68 -17.35
CA ASP A 281 2.40 14.10 -17.20
C ASP A 281 1.67 14.64 -18.44
N PHE A 282 1.68 13.90 -19.55
CA PHE A 282 0.95 14.24 -20.76
C PHE A 282 -0.56 14.21 -20.55
N THR A 283 -1.23 15.30 -20.86
CA THR A 283 -2.69 15.39 -20.89
C THR A 283 -3.09 16.02 -22.22
N TYR A 284 -4.14 15.47 -22.82
CA TYR A 284 -4.72 15.99 -24.04
C TYR A 284 -6.22 16.15 -23.78
N SER A 285 -6.74 17.31 -24.09
CA SER A 285 -8.17 17.62 -24.01
C SER A 285 -8.50 18.36 -25.28
N ILE A 286 -9.57 17.93 -25.94
CA ILE A 286 -10.06 18.62 -27.12
C ILE A 286 -10.94 19.76 -26.64
N HIS A 287 -10.60 20.96 -27.10
CA HIS A 287 -11.43 22.15 -26.99
C HIS A 287 -12.17 22.38 -28.30
#